data_AF-Q1G9L5-F1
#
_entry.id   AF-Q1G9L5-F1
#
_cell.length_a   1.000
_cell.length_b   1.000
_cell.length_c   1.000
_cell.angle_alpha   90.00
_cell.angle_beta   90.00
_cell.angle_gamma   90.00
#
_symmetry.space_group_name_H-M   'P 1'
#
loop_
_entity.id
_entity.type
_entity.pdbx_description
1 polymer ?
#
loop_
_entity_poly.entity_id
_entity_poly.type
_entity_poly.pdbx_seq_one_letter_code
_entity_poly.pdbx_strand_id
1 'polypeptide(L)'
;MTLQWRKLFSNRILDRGRDYWKKDWVYAPSYSELPAGIHCRVGKPGQSYDVTIDFSDDWSEIKWMDCDCPYAAEGYNCKHEAACLYATELFIEGMQAIQEPLTSELPASDRKSGRKRSLKRSTALAENMSTIFLILARFLHRLTLTRSFGSGSGIIRP
;
A
#
# COMPACT_ATOMS: atom_id res chain seq x y z
N MET A 1 10.45 5.04 12.13
CA MET A 1 9.98 3.82 12.85
C MET A 1 8.90 3.16 11.99
N THR A 2 8.95 1.84 11.75
CA THR A 2 7.97 1.13 10.89
C THR A 2 6.66 0.81 11.63
N LEU A 3 5.50 1.02 11.00
CA LEU A 3 4.18 0.74 11.60
C LEU A 3 4.04 -0.75 11.99
N GLN A 4 3.75 -1.01 13.27
CA GLN A 4 3.64 -2.38 13.83
C GLN A 4 2.20 -2.92 13.80
N TRP A 5 1.51 -2.75 12.67
CA TRP A 5 0.07 -3.10 12.53
C TRP A 5 -0.24 -4.58 12.80
N ARG A 6 0.71 -5.50 12.58
CA ARG A 6 0.52 -6.94 12.81
C ARG A 6 0.14 -7.27 14.26
N LYS A 7 0.53 -6.43 15.23
CA LYS A 7 0.21 -6.62 16.65
C LYS A 7 -1.28 -6.41 16.96
N LEU A 8 -2.04 -5.81 16.04
CA LEU A 8 -3.48 -5.56 16.17
C LEU A 8 -4.33 -6.82 15.88
N PHE A 9 -3.70 -7.92 15.45
CA PHE A 9 -4.38 -9.13 15.00
C PHE A 9 -3.84 -10.36 15.72
N SER A 10 -4.68 -11.37 15.91
CA SER A 10 -4.19 -12.71 16.30
C SER A 10 -3.50 -13.40 15.12
N ASN A 11 -2.58 -14.33 15.41
CA ASN A 11 -1.87 -15.10 14.37
C ASN A 11 -2.82 -15.77 13.37
N ARG A 12 -3.93 -16.33 13.86
CA ARG A 12 -4.96 -16.95 13.00
C ARG A 12 -5.59 -15.97 12.02
N ILE A 13 -5.81 -14.72 12.44
CA ILE A 13 -6.38 -13.69 11.56
C ILE A 13 -5.33 -13.22 10.54
N LEU A 14 -4.08 -13.06 10.97
CA LEU A 14 -2.96 -12.75 10.07
C LEU A 14 -2.78 -13.80 8.98
N ASP A 15 -2.76 -15.09 9.34
CA ASP A 15 -2.61 -16.17 8.36
C ASP A 15 -3.75 -16.16 7.33
N ARG A 16 -4.98 -15.98 7.79
CA ARG A 16 -6.15 -15.92 6.90
C ARG A 16 -6.17 -14.66 6.03
N GLY A 17 -5.74 -13.52 6.55
CA GLY A 17 -5.62 -12.29 5.76
C GLY A 17 -4.54 -12.43 4.69
N ARG A 18 -3.41 -13.04 5.05
CA ARG A 18 -2.33 -13.37 4.11
C ARG A 18 -2.82 -14.28 2.99
N ASP A 19 -3.64 -15.29 3.30
CA ASP A 19 -4.22 -16.18 2.31
C ASP A 19 -5.13 -15.44 1.31
N TYR A 20 -5.91 -14.46 1.77
CA TYR A 20 -6.76 -13.65 0.90
C TYR A 20 -5.92 -12.77 -0.02
N TRP A 21 -4.90 -12.11 0.53
CA TRP A 21 -3.95 -11.33 -0.25
C TRP A 21 -3.23 -12.18 -1.32
N LYS A 22 -2.73 -13.37 -0.95
CA LYS A 22 -2.07 -14.31 -1.88
C LYS A 22 -2.99 -14.85 -2.98
N LYS A 23 -4.31 -14.81 -2.78
CA LYS A 23 -5.31 -15.26 -3.77
C LYS A 23 -5.81 -14.13 -4.67
N ASP A 24 -5.19 -12.95 -4.60
CA ASP A 24 -5.65 -11.73 -5.31
C ASP A 24 -7.12 -11.38 -4.99
N TRP A 25 -7.56 -11.66 -3.76
CA TRP A 25 -8.92 -11.34 -3.27
C TRP A 25 -9.00 -9.96 -2.63
N VAL A 26 -8.05 -9.08 -2.91
CA VAL A 26 -8.06 -7.67 -2.56
C VAL A 26 -8.19 -6.87 -3.84
N TYR A 27 -9.30 -6.16 -3.99
CA TYR A 27 -9.69 -5.46 -5.20
C TYR A 27 -9.63 -3.96 -4.99
N ALA A 28 -9.14 -3.26 -6.02
CA ALA A 28 -9.17 -1.82 -6.16
C ALA A 28 -8.83 -1.04 -4.87
N PRO A 29 -7.63 -1.23 -4.30
CA PRO A 29 -7.18 -0.38 -3.20
C PRO A 29 -7.16 1.09 -3.65
N SER A 30 -7.77 1.95 -2.86
CA SER A 30 -7.79 3.40 -3.03
C SER A 30 -7.19 4.07 -1.81
N TYR A 31 -6.53 5.20 -2.02
CA TYR A 31 -5.74 5.90 -1.02
C TYR A 31 -6.22 7.34 -0.90
N SER A 32 -6.27 7.85 0.32
CA SER A 32 -6.57 9.25 0.64
C SER A 32 -5.39 9.82 1.43
N GLU A 33 -4.94 11.01 1.06
CA GLU A 33 -3.87 11.72 1.79
C GLU A 33 -4.43 12.54 2.96
N LEU A 34 -5.63 13.12 2.81
CA LEU A 34 -6.27 13.97 3.80
C LEU A 34 -7.80 13.72 3.83
N PRO A 35 -8.32 12.98 4.84
CA PRO A 35 -7.57 12.29 5.89
C PRO A 35 -6.72 11.14 5.34
N ALA A 36 -5.61 10.83 6.01
CA ALA A 36 -4.74 9.72 5.63
C ALA A 36 -5.49 8.39 5.78
N GLY A 37 -5.74 7.70 4.67
CA GLY A 37 -6.63 6.56 4.68
C GLY A 37 -6.48 5.62 3.50
N ILE A 38 -6.94 4.39 3.69
CA ILE A 38 -6.98 3.32 2.69
C ILE A 38 -8.37 2.72 2.68
N HIS A 39 -8.88 2.50 1.47
CA HIS A 39 -10.10 1.71 1.26
C HIS A 39 -9.81 0.54 0.32
N CYS A 40 -10.29 -0.65 0.66
CA CYS A 40 -10.14 -1.87 -0.12
C CYS A 40 -11.48 -2.61 -0.20
N ARG A 41 -11.75 -3.27 -1.33
CA ARG A 41 -12.76 -4.33 -1.37
C ARG A 41 -12.10 -5.69 -1.23
N VAL A 42 -12.50 -6.50 -0.27
CA VAL A 42 -11.80 -7.74 0.07
C VAL A 42 -12.74 -8.92 0.17
N GLY A 43 -12.47 -9.98 -0.58
CA GLY A 43 -13.20 -11.24 -0.44
C GLY A 43 -13.23 -12.11 -1.68
N LYS A 44 -13.98 -13.19 -1.61
CA LYS A 44 -14.17 -14.05 -2.79
C LYS A 44 -14.99 -13.29 -3.84
N PRO A 45 -14.85 -13.62 -5.13
CA PRO A 45 -15.79 -13.15 -6.14
C PRO A 45 -17.24 -13.42 -5.69
N GLY A 46 -18.07 -12.38 -5.63
CA GLY A 46 -19.47 -12.45 -5.19
C GLY A 46 -19.69 -12.44 -3.66
N GLN A 47 -18.63 -12.43 -2.85
CA GLN A 47 -18.69 -12.29 -1.38
C GLN A 47 -17.52 -11.44 -0.89
N SER A 48 -17.59 -10.16 -1.21
CA SER A 48 -16.60 -9.15 -0.82
C SER A 48 -17.15 -8.20 0.22
N TYR A 49 -16.25 -7.69 1.04
CA TYR A 49 -16.50 -6.76 2.13
C TYR A 49 -15.68 -5.50 1.87
N ASP A 50 -16.26 -4.34 2.18
CA ASP A 50 -15.57 -3.06 2.10
C ASP A 50 -14.80 -2.82 3.42
N VAL A 51 -13.54 -2.43 3.27
CA VAL A 51 -12.57 -2.23 4.36
C VAL A 51 -12.07 -0.80 4.30
N THR A 52 -12.13 -0.10 5.42
CA THR A 52 -11.60 1.26 5.57
C THR A 52 -10.57 1.27 6.70
N ILE A 53 -9.43 1.92 6.47
CA ILE A 53 -8.34 2.05 7.45
C ILE A 53 -7.89 3.49 7.46
N ASP A 54 -8.00 4.13 8.61
CA ASP A 54 -7.56 5.50 8.83
C ASP A 54 -6.25 5.51 9.60
N PHE A 55 -5.35 6.41 9.20
CA PHE A 55 -4.03 6.58 9.76
C PHE A 55 -3.90 7.96 10.41
N SER A 56 -2.84 8.15 11.18
CA SER A 56 -2.34 9.50 11.47
C SER A 56 -1.86 10.19 10.19
N ASP A 57 -1.84 11.52 10.18
CA ASP A 57 -1.40 12.32 9.03
C ASP A 57 0.03 11.94 8.55
N ASP A 58 0.87 11.46 9.46
CA ASP A 58 2.25 11.01 9.18
C ASP A 58 2.36 9.52 8.84
N TRP A 59 1.24 8.81 8.70
CA TRP A 59 1.16 7.37 8.42
C TRP A 59 1.88 6.47 9.45
N SER A 60 2.24 7.00 10.62
CA SER A 60 3.00 6.27 11.65
C SER A 60 2.13 5.35 12.52
N GLU A 61 0.82 5.62 12.59
CA GLU A 61 -0.14 4.92 13.44
C GLU A 61 -1.45 4.67 12.69
N ILE A 62 -2.11 3.54 12.97
CA ILE A 62 -3.50 3.29 12.56
C ILE A 62 -4.41 3.88 13.63
N LYS A 63 -5.25 4.85 13.25
CA LYS A 63 -6.25 5.46 14.14
C LYS A 63 -7.51 4.61 14.26
N TRP A 64 -7.95 4.06 13.14
CA TRP A 64 -9.17 3.27 13.09
C TRP A 64 -9.16 2.28 11.93
N MET A 65 -9.84 1.16 12.11
CA MET A 65 -10.11 0.16 11.08
C MET A 65 -11.58 -0.22 11.15
N ASP A 66 -12.20 -0.35 9.99
CA ASP A 66 -13.57 -0.82 9.85
C ASP A 66 -13.69 -1.80 8.69
N CYS A 67 -14.59 -2.76 8.86
CA CYS A 67 -14.97 -3.70 7.82
C CYS A 67 -16.43 -4.07 7.98
N ASP A 68 -17.19 -4.06 6.89
CA ASP A 68 -18.62 -4.39 6.87
C ASP A 68 -18.91 -5.90 7.01
N CYS A 69 -17.92 -6.71 7.41
CA CYS A 69 -18.10 -8.15 7.57
C CYS A 69 -18.73 -8.52 8.94
N PRO A 70 -19.50 -9.63 9.03
CA PRO A 70 -20.16 -10.02 10.26
C PRO A 70 -19.23 -10.20 11.46
N TYR A 71 -17.98 -10.58 11.22
CA TYR A 71 -16.98 -10.76 12.28
C TYR A 71 -16.48 -9.42 12.84
N ALA A 72 -16.36 -8.40 11.99
CA ALA A 72 -15.97 -7.05 12.41
C ALA A 72 -17.12 -6.30 13.09
N ALA A 73 -18.38 -6.62 12.72
CA ALA A 73 -19.57 -6.12 13.42
C ALA A 73 -19.61 -6.50 14.92
N GLU A 74 -18.89 -7.55 15.32
CA GLU A 74 -18.70 -7.94 16.73
C GLU A 74 -17.60 -7.12 17.45
N GLY A 75 -16.96 -6.17 16.77
CA GLY A 75 -15.89 -5.32 17.30
C GLY A 75 -14.49 -5.92 17.21
N TYR A 76 -14.29 -6.96 16.38
CA TYR A 76 -12.99 -7.62 16.21
C TYR A 76 -12.30 -7.23 14.92
N ASN A 77 -10.98 -7.06 14.99
CA ASN A 77 -10.16 -6.90 13.79
C ASN A 77 -10.20 -8.19 12.94
N CYS A 78 -10.57 -8.06 11.68
CA CYS A 78 -10.90 -9.19 10.83
C CYS A 78 -9.80 -9.53 9.82
N LYS A 79 -9.95 -10.70 9.17
CA LYS A 79 -9.02 -11.15 8.12
C LYS A 79 -9.02 -10.24 6.89
N HIS A 80 -10.10 -9.49 6.66
CA HIS A 80 -10.21 -8.61 5.49
C HIS A 80 -9.37 -7.35 5.67
N GLU A 81 -9.40 -6.74 6.85
CA GLU A 81 -8.51 -5.64 7.24
C GLU A 81 -7.03 -6.07 7.13
N ALA A 82 -6.69 -7.24 7.70
CA ALA A 82 -5.34 -7.78 7.58
C ALA A 82 -4.92 -7.98 6.11
N ALA A 83 -5.83 -8.45 5.25
CA ALA A 83 -5.55 -8.62 3.82
C ALA A 83 -5.36 -7.28 3.09
N CYS A 84 -6.15 -6.25 3.43
CA CYS A 84 -5.98 -4.89 2.90
C CYS A 84 -4.60 -4.35 3.31
N LEU A 85 -4.20 -4.47 4.57
CA LEU A 85 -2.88 -4.07 5.07
C LEU A 85 -1.73 -4.82 4.38
N TYR A 86 -1.86 -6.12 4.14
CA TYR A 86 -0.86 -6.85 3.34
C TYR A 86 -0.76 -6.33 1.90
N ALA A 87 -1.88 -5.96 1.29
CA ALA A 87 -1.90 -5.44 -0.07
C ALA A 87 -1.30 -4.02 -0.18
N THR A 88 -1.36 -3.24 0.90
CA THR A 88 -0.93 -1.83 0.91
C THR A 88 0.33 -1.56 1.73
N GLU A 89 0.96 -2.59 2.30
CA GLU A 89 2.15 -2.47 3.15
C GLU A 89 3.27 -1.64 2.50
N LEU A 90 3.62 -1.92 1.25
CA LEU A 90 4.67 -1.17 0.53
C LEU A 90 4.29 0.30 0.30
N PHE A 91 3.00 0.59 0.13
CA PHE A 91 2.53 1.98 0.00
C PHE A 91 2.70 2.71 1.34
N ILE A 92 2.27 2.08 2.44
CA ILE A 92 2.40 2.65 3.79
C ILE A 92 3.86 2.91 4.13
N GLU A 93 4.76 1.95 3.85
CA GLU A 93 6.21 2.14 4.04
C GLU A 93 6.76 3.31 3.22
N GLY A 94 6.28 3.48 1.99
CA GLY A 94 6.63 4.63 1.14
C GLY A 94 6.18 5.97 1.73
N MET A 95 4.94 6.04 2.25
CA MET A 95 4.42 7.26 2.88
C MET A 95 5.20 7.62 4.15
N GLN A 96 5.59 6.63 4.96
CA GLN A 96 6.41 6.84 6.15
C GLN A 96 7.81 7.39 5.81
N ALA A 97 8.39 6.94 4.70
CA ALA A 97 9.72 7.39 4.27
C ALA A 97 9.72 8.83 3.73
N ILE A 98 8.60 9.32 3.17
CA ILE A 98 8.47 10.70 2.69
C ILE A 98 8.44 11.69 3.87
N GLN A 99 7.88 11.28 5.00
CA GLN A 99 7.73 12.12 6.18
C GLN A 99 8.96 12.12 7.10
N GLU A 100 9.95 11.24 6.86
CA GLU A 100 11.23 11.35 7.57
C GLU A 100 11.88 12.69 7.18
N PRO A 101 12.06 13.62 8.14
CA PRO A 101 12.66 14.89 7.82
C PRO A 101 14.06 14.63 7.26
N LEU A 102 14.42 15.35 6.20
CA LEU A 102 15.79 15.45 5.69
C LEU A 102 16.66 16.19 6.74
N THR A 103 16.83 15.59 7.91
CA THR A 103 17.66 16.07 9.01
C THR A 103 18.68 14.98 9.34
N SER A 104 19.33 14.45 8.31
CA SER A 104 20.74 14.09 8.49
C SER A 104 21.50 15.41 8.46
N GLU A 105 21.94 15.85 9.62
CA GLU A 105 22.74 17.05 9.81
C GLU A 105 23.78 17.20 8.69
N LEU A 106 23.84 18.38 8.06
CA LEU A 106 25.10 18.83 7.47
C LEU A 106 26.07 18.91 8.64
N PRO A 107 27.13 18.08 8.72
CA PRO A 107 28.05 18.16 9.83
C PRO A 107 28.66 19.56 9.83
N ALA A 108 28.45 20.26 10.94
CA ALA A 108 29.03 21.56 11.24
C ALA A 108 30.52 21.39 11.56
N SER A 109 31.32 20.93 10.60
CA SER A 109 32.76 21.16 10.56
C SER A 109 33.29 20.70 9.20
N ASP A 110 33.73 21.63 8.37
CA ASP A 110 35.16 21.74 8.06
C ASP A 110 35.38 22.91 7.07
N ARG A 111 35.84 24.05 7.60
CA ARG A 111 36.51 25.06 6.80
C ARG A 111 37.99 24.70 6.77
N LYS A 112 38.44 23.92 5.79
CA LYS A 112 39.68 24.17 5.02
C LYS A 112 40.00 23.08 4.00
N SER A 113 40.56 23.56 2.90
CA SER A 113 41.48 22.86 1.99
C SER A 113 40.84 21.95 0.94
N GLY A 114 40.68 22.50 -0.27
CA GLY A 114 40.18 21.77 -1.41
C GLY A 114 41.12 20.67 -1.91
N ARG A 115 40.54 19.60 -2.44
CA ARG A 115 41.01 18.87 -3.64
C ARG A 115 39.93 17.89 -4.08
N LYS A 116 39.41 18.11 -5.30
CA LYS A 116 38.76 17.17 -6.23
C LYS A 116 38.00 15.97 -5.62
N ARG A 117 36.67 15.97 -5.72
CA ARG A 117 35.86 14.75 -5.91
C ARG A 117 34.50 15.09 -6.54
N SER A 118 34.56 15.29 -7.85
CA SER A 118 33.39 15.18 -8.73
C SER A 118 32.88 13.74 -8.71
N LEU A 119 31.55 13.58 -8.74
CA LEU A 119 30.82 12.43 -9.28
C LEU A 119 30.81 11.11 -8.47
N LYS A 120 30.10 11.07 -7.32
CA LYS A 120 29.60 9.80 -6.73
C LYS A 120 28.19 9.88 -6.12
N ARG A 121 27.37 10.86 -6.52
CA ARG A 121 26.01 11.07 -5.94
C ARG A 121 24.87 10.97 -6.95
N SER A 122 25.16 10.48 -8.16
CA SER A 122 24.18 10.30 -9.24
C SER A 122 23.68 8.86 -9.41
N THR A 123 24.24 7.87 -8.70
CA THR A 123 23.88 6.46 -8.89
C THR A 123 22.71 5.98 -8.01
N ALA A 124 22.55 6.52 -6.79
CA ALA A 124 21.48 6.10 -5.89
C ALA A 124 20.07 6.54 -6.32
N LEU A 125 19.96 7.68 -7.04
CA LEU A 125 18.66 8.11 -7.60
C LEU A 125 18.21 7.19 -8.75
N ALA A 126 19.16 6.72 -9.56
CA ALA A 126 18.87 5.86 -10.72
C ALA A 126 18.42 4.44 -10.32
N GLU A 127 18.96 3.90 -9.22
CA GLU A 127 18.56 2.60 -8.68
C GLU A 127 17.11 2.62 -8.15
N ASN A 128 16.69 3.74 -7.53
CA ASN A 128 15.33 3.92 -7.04
C ASN A 128 14.31 4.15 -8.17
N MET A 129 14.70 4.81 -9.25
CA MET A 129 13.83 5.00 -10.42
C MET A 129 13.47 3.68 -11.10
N SER A 130 14.40 2.72 -11.16
CA SER A 130 14.15 1.41 -11.78
C SER A 130 13.12 0.60 -10.98
N THR A 131 13.20 0.64 -9.65
CA THR A 131 12.27 -0.04 -8.75
C THR A 131 10.88 0.61 -8.78
N ILE A 132 10.82 1.95 -8.76
CA ILE A 132 9.57 2.71 -8.92
C ILE A 132 8.93 2.41 -10.29
N PHE A 133 9.72 2.34 -11.36
CA PHE A 133 9.23 2.01 -12.70
C PHE A 133 8.69 0.58 -12.78
N LEU A 134 9.30 -0.40 -12.10
CA LEU A 134 8.80 -1.78 -12.04
C LEU A 134 7.51 -1.90 -11.22
N ILE A 135 7.37 -1.14 -10.13
CA ILE A 135 6.16 -1.08 -9.31
C ILE A 135 5.01 -0.44 -10.11
N LEU A 136 5.28 0.71 -10.74
CA LEU A 136 4.32 1.38 -11.62
C LEU A 136 3.97 0.53 -12.85
N ALA A 137 4.93 -0.17 -13.46
CA ALA A 137 4.67 -1.07 -14.59
C ALA A 137 3.79 -2.26 -14.19
N ARG A 138 3.98 -2.84 -13.00
CA ARG A 138 3.08 -3.88 -12.45
C ARG A 138 1.68 -3.34 -12.16
N PHE A 139 1.58 -2.10 -11.67
CA PHE A 139 0.33 -1.41 -11.44
C PHE A 139 -0.42 -1.11 -12.76
N LEU A 140 0.28 -0.58 -13.77
CA LEU A 140 -0.27 -0.28 -15.10
C LEU A 140 -0.61 -1.55 -15.89
N HIS A 141 0.21 -2.61 -15.83
CA HIS A 141 -0.11 -3.90 -16.43
C HIS A 141 -1.39 -4.51 -15.82
N ARG A 142 -1.65 -4.27 -14.52
CA ARG A 142 -2.88 -4.68 -13.85
C ARG A 142 -4.10 -3.85 -14.30
N LEU A 143 -3.92 -2.57 -14.63
CA LEU A 143 -4.96 -1.69 -15.20
C LEU A 143 -5.26 -1.99 -16.69
N THR A 144 -4.31 -2.50 -17.46
CA THR A 144 -4.55 -2.88 -18.86
C THR A 144 -5.27 -4.21 -19.00
N LEU A 145 -5.07 -5.15 -18.06
CA LEU A 145 -5.75 -6.45 -18.07
C LEU A 145 -7.25 -6.33 -17.73
N THR A 146 -7.67 -5.32 -16.97
CA THR A 146 -9.10 -5.06 -16.67
C THR A 146 -9.84 -4.42 -17.84
N ARG A 147 -9.15 -3.99 -18.91
CA ARG A 147 -9.75 -3.30 -20.06
C ARG A 147 -9.94 -4.18 -21.29
N SER A 148 -9.59 -5.47 -21.25
CA SER A 148 -9.68 -6.37 -22.42
C SER A 148 -10.91 -7.30 -22.48
N PHE A 149 -11.80 -7.30 -21.48
CA PHE A 149 -13.09 -7.99 -21.58
C PHE A 149 -14.20 -7.01 -21.95
N GLY A 150 -14.39 -6.82 -23.26
CA GLY A 150 -15.48 -6.00 -23.78
C GLY A 150 -15.50 -5.87 -25.31
N SER A 151 -15.31 -6.97 -26.06
CA SER A 151 -15.64 -7.00 -27.48
C SER A 151 -16.37 -8.28 -27.88
N GLY A 152 -17.59 -8.10 -28.40
CA GLY A 152 -18.42 -9.12 -29.08
C GLY A 152 -19.37 -9.86 -28.13
N SER A 153 -20.65 -10.10 -28.42
CA SER A 153 -21.45 -9.95 -29.64
C SER A 153 -22.91 -10.33 -29.28
N GLY A 154 -23.92 -9.80 -29.98
CA GLY A 154 -25.32 -10.21 -29.78
C GLY A 154 -26.33 -9.29 -30.46
N ILE A 155 -26.44 -9.30 -31.80
CA ILE A 155 -27.44 -10.04 -32.59
C ILE A 155 -28.62 -9.14 -33.04
N ILE A 156 -28.86 -9.21 -34.35
CA ILE A 156 -29.87 -8.56 -35.16
C ILE A 156 -31.21 -9.33 -35.05
N ARG A 157 -32.32 -8.61 -34.77
CA ARG A 157 -33.73 -8.81 -35.23
C ARG A 157 -34.50 -10.07 -34.77
N PRO A 158 -35.85 -10.15 -34.93
CA PRO A 158 -36.79 -9.35 -35.76
C PRO A 158 -37.40 -8.13 -35.10
#